data_AF-K0S7Y1-F1
#
_entry.id   AF-K0S7Y1-F1
#
_cell.length_a   1.000
_cell.length_b   1.000
_cell.length_c   1.000
_cell.angle_alpha   90.00
_cell.angle_beta   90.00
_cell.angle_gamma   90.00
#
_symmetry.space_group_name_H-M   'P 1'
#
loop_
_entity.id
_entity.type
_entity.pdbx_description
1 polymer ?
#
loop_
_entity_poly.entity_id
_entity_poly.type
_entity_poly.pdbx_seq_one_letter_code
_entity_poly.pdbx_strand_id
1 'polypeptide(L)'
;MAKSRCTMLLPAVVTVTAVISSSWASAFAPPAGALTSATPVGAAGGRSSLNGRSSGSALRNDLQDEIERAAQRRAYEERAKGGGTGNAIGGAVIGGLFGGPFGALFGAQVGASLGGASTLDKARTEEMKRRGITPEMLEQANEIGRVLSQAVDGLRATEDSYETSMRLAKSLNRQNEQIYDKAKDSMQNGDEDGARRLLLERERIKEKLVTVLKTVTEEQKRLELQRSNVEALETRALEVESLLRRSVGASAMQGSVDLGMSLEAEDPLLRKFRDLGM
;
A
#
# COMPACT_ATOMS: atom_id res chain seq x y z
N MET A 1 45.64 48.23 45.03
CA MET A 1 45.98 47.88 43.63
C MET A 1 46.54 46.46 43.61
N ALA A 2 45.75 45.48 43.20
CA ALA A 2 46.20 44.10 43.02
C ALA A 2 45.69 43.60 41.66
N LYS A 3 46.62 43.37 40.72
CA LYS A 3 46.35 42.83 39.39
C LYS A 3 46.34 41.30 39.47
N SER A 4 45.15 40.71 39.58
CA SER A 4 44.97 39.27 39.41
C SER A 4 44.84 38.95 37.93
N ARG A 5 45.83 38.22 37.40
CA ARG A 5 45.83 37.64 36.06
C ARG A 5 44.83 36.49 36.05
N CYS A 6 43.74 36.65 35.30
CA CYS A 6 42.77 35.60 35.04
C CYS A 6 43.27 34.78 33.86
N THR A 7 43.73 33.57 34.14
CA THR A 7 44.21 32.57 33.20
C THR A 7 43.03 32.08 32.35
N MET A 8 43.08 32.35 31.04
CA MET A 8 42.16 31.75 30.08
C MET A 8 42.41 30.23 29.99
N LEU A 9 41.51 29.45 30.55
CA LEU A 9 41.32 28.04 30.26
C LEU A 9 39.86 27.87 29.82
N LEU A 10 39.62 27.96 28.52
CA LEU A 10 38.39 27.47 27.90
C LEU A 10 38.72 26.22 27.06
N PRO A 11 37.85 25.20 27.11
CA PRO A 11 38.23 23.82 26.89
C PRO A 11 38.10 23.38 25.43
N ALA A 12 38.91 22.38 25.09
CA ALA A 12 38.80 21.55 23.91
C ALA A 12 37.50 20.73 23.91
N VAL A 13 36.37 21.35 23.55
CA VAL A 13 35.09 20.66 23.31
C VAL A 13 34.53 21.07 21.94
N VAL A 14 35.33 20.88 20.89
CA VAL A 14 34.88 20.97 19.50
C VAL A 14 35.58 19.88 18.70
N THR A 15 35.14 18.62 18.84
CA THR A 15 35.39 17.53 17.86
C THR A 15 34.73 16.21 18.28
N VAL A 16 33.38 16.15 18.31
CA VAL A 16 32.66 14.85 18.30
C VAL A 16 31.43 14.86 17.36
N THR A 17 31.28 15.86 16.49
CA THR A 17 30.15 15.93 15.52
C THR A 17 30.48 15.46 14.10
N ALA A 18 31.67 14.89 13.84
CA ALA A 18 32.13 14.56 12.49
C ALA A 18 32.50 13.08 12.27
N VAL A 19 31.74 12.11 12.80
CA VAL A 19 31.98 10.67 12.51
C VAL A 19 30.73 9.91 12.01
N ILE A 20 29.54 10.52 11.93
CA ILE A 20 28.33 9.79 11.46
C ILE A 20 28.00 10.07 9.97
N SER A 21 28.82 10.86 9.26
CA SER A 21 28.52 11.26 7.86
C SER A 21 29.20 10.42 6.76
N SER A 22 30.11 9.49 7.07
CA SER A 22 30.98 8.90 6.04
C SER A 22 30.83 7.39 5.79
N SER A 23 29.79 6.74 6.33
CA SER A 23 29.62 5.27 6.19
C SER A 23 28.37 4.85 5.40
N TRP A 24 27.85 5.69 4.50
CA TRP A 24 26.65 5.39 3.69
C TRP A 24 26.93 5.21 2.19
N ALA A 25 28.18 5.28 1.73
CA ALA A 25 28.50 5.28 0.30
C ALA A 25 28.88 3.90 -0.31
N SER A 26 28.86 2.80 0.44
CA SER A 26 29.40 1.51 -0.06
C SER A 26 28.48 0.29 0.02
N ALA A 27 27.18 0.44 0.28
CA ALA A 27 26.27 -0.70 0.42
C ALA A 27 25.23 -0.88 -0.70
N PHE A 28 25.27 -0.07 -1.77
CA PHE A 28 24.33 -0.17 -2.89
C PHE A 28 25.08 -0.23 -4.23
N ALA A 29 25.73 -1.36 -4.48
CA ALA A 29 26.06 -1.79 -5.83
C ALA A 29 24.96 -2.75 -6.30
N PRO A 30 24.21 -2.45 -7.37
CA PRO A 30 23.30 -3.43 -7.96
C PRO A 30 24.12 -4.59 -8.57
N PRO A 31 23.63 -5.84 -8.53
CA PRO A 31 24.27 -6.93 -9.24
C PRO A 31 24.24 -6.66 -10.75
N ALA A 32 25.44 -6.48 -11.33
CA ALA A 32 25.63 -6.41 -12.77
C ALA A 32 25.38 -7.80 -13.38
N GLY A 33 24.30 -7.92 -14.16
CA GLY A 33 24.10 -9.10 -15.01
C GLY A 33 22.65 -9.37 -15.39
N ALA A 34 22.20 -8.76 -16.49
CA ALA A 34 21.37 -9.41 -17.52
C ALA A 34 21.03 -8.39 -18.62
N LEU A 35 21.96 -8.27 -19.58
CA LEU A 35 21.71 -7.75 -20.90
C LEU A 35 20.88 -8.77 -21.69
N THR A 36 19.71 -8.40 -22.20
CA THR A 36 19.23 -8.89 -23.50
C THR A 36 18.57 -7.76 -24.27
N SER A 37 19.05 -7.62 -25.50
CA SER A 37 18.80 -6.62 -26.51
C SER A 37 17.42 -6.74 -27.16
N ALA A 38 16.73 -5.61 -27.34
CA ALA A 38 15.71 -5.47 -28.37
C ALA A 38 15.85 -4.10 -29.06
N THR A 39 16.13 -4.17 -30.35
CA THR A 39 16.19 -3.08 -31.32
C THR A 39 14.81 -2.43 -31.55
N PRO A 40 14.71 -1.11 -31.72
CA PRO A 40 13.51 -0.50 -32.31
C PRO A 40 13.72 -0.24 -33.81
N VAL A 41 12.89 -0.89 -34.63
CA VAL A 41 12.64 -0.50 -36.03
C VAL A 41 11.50 0.52 -36.02
N GLY A 42 11.71 1.63 -36.72
CA GLY A 42 10.82 2.79 -36.70
C GLY A 42 9.50 2.61 -37.45
N ALA A 43 8.55 3.49 -37.16
CA ALA A 43 7.45 3.84 -38.04
C ALA A 43 7.03 5.30 -37.78
N ALA A 44 7.06 6.08 -38.85
CA ALA A 44 6.63 7.45 -38.92
C ALA A 44 5.09 7.55 -39.03
N GLY A 45 4.55 8.70 -38.62
CA GLY A 45 3.32 9.24 -39.18
C GLY A 45 2.16 9.43 -38.21
N GLY A 46 1.52 10.60 -38.28
CA GLY A 46 0.13 10.76 -37.86
C GLY A 46 -0.12 11.78 -36.75
N ARG A 47 0.05 13.07 -37.05
CA ARG A 47 -0.64 14.15 -36.33
C ARG A 47 -2.13 14.10 -36.70
N SER A 48 -3.01 13.80 -35.74
CA SER A 48 -4.42 14.15 -35.82
C SER A 48 -4.91 14.66 -34.47
N SER A 49 -5.14 15.96 -34.43
CA SER A 49 -5.88 16.68 -33.39
C SER A 49 -7.34 16.21 -33.41
N LEU A 50 -7.82 15.66 -32.30
CA LEU A 50 -9.24 15.49 -32.02
C LEU A 50 -9.53 16.04 -30.62
N ASN A 51 -10.02 17.27 -30.60
CA ASN A 51 -10.79 17.84 -29.51
C ASN A 51 -12.02 16.96 -29.24
N GLY A 52 -12.05 16.29 -28.09
CA GLY A 52 -13.15 15.41 -27.68
C GLY A 52 -13.48 15.55 -26.20
N ARG A 53 -14.38 16.49 -25.89
CA ARG A 53 -15.36 16.50 -24.79
C ARG A 53 -14.99 15.84 -23.44
N SER A 54 -14.71 16.70 -22.47
CA SER A 54 -14.58 16.45 -21.02
C SER A 54 -15.93 16.17 -20.32
N SER A 55 -16.54 15.00 -20.55
CA SER A 55 -17.78 14.56 -19.84
C SER A 55 -17.59 13.37 -18.90
N GLY A 56 -16.35 13.02 -18.52
CA GLY A 56 -16.05 11.81 -17.74
C GLY A 56 -15.90 11.98 -16.22
N SER A 57 -15.91 13.20 -15.67
CA SER A 57 -15.65 13.43 -14.24
C SER A 57 -16.91 13.35 -13.35
N ALA A 58 -18.09 13.72 -13.87
CA ALA A 58 -19.33 13.68 -13.09
C ALA A 58 -19.77 12.25 -12.74
N LEU A 59 -19.73 11.33 -13.73
CA LEU A 59 -20.05 9.92 -13.51
C LEU A 59 -19.08 9.22 -12.57
N ARG A 60 -17.79 9.59 -12.59
CA ARG A 60 -16.79 9.02 -11.67
C ARG A 60 -17.02 9.45 -10.22
N ASN A 61 -17.41 10.71 -10.01
CA ASN A 61 -17.72 11.22 -8.68
C ASN A 61 -19.02 10.62 -8.14
N ASP A 62 -20.05 10.45 -8.98
CA ASP A 62 -21.32 9.81 -8.57
C ASP A 62 -21.12 8.33 -8.19
N LEU A 63 -20.29 7.59 -8.93
CA LEU A 63 -19.93 6.21 -8.61
C LEU A 63 -19.08 6.10 -7.33
N GLN A 64 -18.16 7.04 -7.08
CA GLN A 64 -17.39 7.08 -5.84
C GLN A 64 -18.29 7.37 -4.63
N ASP A 65 -19.18 8.34 -4.74
CA ASP A 65 -20.16 8.68 -3.69
C ASP A 65 -21.12 7.52 -3.40
N GLU A 66 -21.53 6.75 -4.41
CA GLU A 66 -22.40 5.61 -4.24
C GLU A 66 -21.69 4.41 -3.59
N ILE A 67 -20.42 4.17 -3.95
CA ILE A 67 -19.58 3.13 -3.32
C ILE A 67 -19.30 3.48 -1.85
N GLU A 68 -18.97 4.74 -1.56
CA GLU A 68 -18.72 5.21 -0.19
C GLU A 68 -19.99 5.10 0.66
N ARG A 69 -21.15 5.48 0.10
CA ARG A 69 -22.46 5.37 0.77
C ARG A 69 -22.89 3.92 0.98
N ALA A 70 -22.56 3.00 0.06
CA ALA A 70 -22.81 1.56 0.20
C ALA A 70 -21.88 0.91 1.26
N ALA A 71 -20.61 1.31 1.30
CA ALA A 71 -19.65 0.85 2.30
C ALA A 71 -20.05 1.32 3.71
N GLN A 72 -20.47 2.58 3.87
CA GLN A 72 -20.96 3.10 5.15
C GLN A 72 -22.23 2.39 5.64
N ARG A 73 -23.19 2.09 4.75
CA ARG A 73 -24.40 1.33 5.12
C ARG A 73 -24.07 -0.07 5.65
N ARG A 74 -23.13 -0.77 5.01
CA ARG A 74 -22.71 -2.11 5.44
C ARG A 74 -21.92 -2.08 6.75
N ALA A 75 -21.02 -1.12 6.93
CA ALA A 75 -20.29 -0.96 8.20
C ALA A 75 -21.23 -0.68 9.39
N TYR A 76 -22.34 0.03 9.16
CA TYR A 76 -23.37 0.26 10.17
C TYR A 76 -24.23 -0.98 10.45
N GLU A 77 -24.57 -1.76 9.42
CA GLU A 77 -25.31 -3.03 9.58
C GLU A 77 -24.48 -4.10 10.31
N GLU A 78 -23.17 -4.18 10.05
CA GLU A 78 -22.27 -5.11 10.75
C GLU A 78 -22.08 -4.72 12.22
N ARG A 79 -22.08 -3.42 12.53
CA ARG A 79 -22.06 -2.93 13.92
C ARG A 79 -23.37 -3.23 14.67
N ALA A 80 -24.50 -3.24 13.97
CA ALA A 80 -25.81 -3.56 14.54
C ALA A 80 -26.03 -5.06 14.80
N LYS A 81 -25.28 -5.95 14.12
CA LYS A 81 -25.42 -7.41 14.24
C LYS A 81 -24.51 -8.08 15.28
N GLY A 82 -23.71 -7.32 16.03
CA GLY A 82 -23.13 -7.79 17.29
C GLY A 82 -22.20 -9.02 17.20
N GLY A 83 -21.47 -9.21 16.10
CA GLY A 83 -20.50 -10.30 16.00
C GLY A 83 -19.46 -10.05 14.92
N GLY A 84 -18.18 -9.91 15.32
CA GLY A 84 -17.04 -9.99 14.39
C GLY A 84 -16.18 -8.73 14.26
N THR A 85 -15.84 -8.06 15.37
CA THR A 85 -14.75 -7.08 15.41
C THR A 85 -13.41 -7.75 15.06
N GLY A 86 -12.93 -7.56 13.82
CA GLY A 86 -11.56 -7.92 13.45
C GLY A 86 -11.27 -7.86 11.95
N ASN A 87 -12.04 -8.56 11.11
CA ASN A 87 -11.56 -8.92 9.77
C ASN A 87 -12.33 -8.32 8.59
N ALA A 88 -13.55 -7.80 8.79
CA ALA A 88 -14.35 -7.23 7.69
C ALA A 88 -13.84 -5.85 7.21
N ILE A 89 -13.18 -5.09 8.09
CA ILE A 89 -12.64 -3.75 7.80
C ILE A 89 -11.45 -3.83 6.84
N GLY A 90 -10.68 -4.93 6.83
CA GLY A 90 -9.56 -5.13 5.91
C GLY A 90 -9.99 -5.33 4.45
N GLY A 91 -11.14 -5.98 4.21
CA GLY A 91 -11.61 -6.30 2.86
C GLY A 91 -12.12 -5.08 2.06
N ALA A 92 -12.70 -4.10 2.74
CA ALA A 92 -13.26 -2.90 2.09
C ALA A 92 -12.17 -1.89 1.66
N VAL A 93 -11.07 -1.77 2.42
CA VAL A 93 -9.97 -0.84 2.11
C VAL A 93 -9.16 -1.34 0.92
N ILE A 94 -8.89 -2.65 0.86
CA ILE A 94 -8.23 -3.27 -0.30
C ILE A 94 -9.15 -3.22 -1.53
N GLY A 95 -10.45 -3.45 -1.37
CA GLY A 95 -11.43 -3.34 -2.45
C GLY A 95 -11.61 -1.91 -3.00
N GLY A 96 -11.46 -0.88 -2.16
CA GLY A 96 -11.57 0.53 -2.54
C GLY A 96 -10.33 1.09 -3.23
N LEU A 97 -9.12 0.69 -2.81
CA LEU A 97 -7.87 1.08 -3.48
C LEU A 97 -7.73 0.42 -4.87
N PHE A 98 -8.21 -0.83 -5.01
CA PHE A 98 -8.30 -1.54 -6.29
C PHE A 98 -9.50 -1.14 -7.16
N GLY A 99 -10.36 -0.21 -6.69
CA GLY A 99 -11.19 0.72 -7.47
C GLY A 99 -11.96 0.21 -8.70
N GLY A 100 -12.16 -1.10 -8.84
CA GLY A 100 -12.61 -1.74 -10.06
C GLY A 100 -13.44 -2.99 -9.79
N PRO A 101 -14.02 -3.61 -10.84
CA PRO A 101 -14.93 -4.75 -10.71
C PRO A 101 -14.32 -5.96 -9.97
N PHE A 102 -12.99 -6.08 -9.94
CA PHE A 102 -12.30 -7.13 -9.18
C PHE A 102 -12.16 -6.83 -7.69
N GLY A 103 -11.91 -5.58 -7.27
CA GLY A 103 -11.88 -5.21 -5.85
C GLY A 103 -13.21 -5.51 -5.15
N ALA A 104 -14.32 -5.29 -5.87
CA ALA A 104 -15.66 -5.67 -5.40
C ALA A 104 -15.87 -7.20 -5.34
N LEU A 105 -15.38 -7.96 -6.34
CA LEU A 105 -15.47 -9.41 -6.35
C LEU A 105 -14.62 -10.06 -5.24
N PHE A 106 -13.38 -9.60 -5.04
CA PHE A 106 -12.49 -10.09 -3.99
C PHE A 106 -12.98 -9.69 -2.60
N GLY A 107 -13.41 -8.44 -2.39
CA GLY A 107 -13.97 -7.99 -1.12
C GLY A 107 -15.24 -8.77 -0.75
N ALA A 108 -16.10 -9.09 -1.72
CA ALA A 108 -17.27 -9.93 -1.50
C ALA A 108 -16.90 -11.41 -1.24
N GLN A 109 -15.83 -11.91 -1.88
CA GLN A 109 -15.45 -13.32 -1.83
C GLN A 109 -14.74 -13.68 -0.51
N VAL A 110 -13.85 -12.83 0.00
CA VAL A 110 -13.23 -12.99 1.33
C VAL A 110 -14.26 -12.86 2.45
N GLY A 111 -15.25 -11.96 2.28
CA GLY A 111 -16.36 -11.83 3.22
C GLY A 111 -17.34 -13.03 3.21
N ALA A 112 -17.59 -13.63 2.04
CA ALA A 112 -18.53 -14.73 1.89
C ALA A 112 -17.94 -16.12 2.22
N SER A 113 -16.62 -16.33 2.04
CA SER A 113 -15.97 -17.62 2.25
C SER A 113 -15.91 -18.07 3.71
N LEU A 114 -16.08 -17.14 4.68
CA LEU A 114 -16.16 -17.48 6.10
C LEU A 114 -17.54 -17.98 6.57
N GLY A 115 -18.60 -17.90 5.73
CA GLY A 115 -20.00 -18.00 6.19
C GLY A 115 -20.82 -19.25 5.81
N GLY A 116 -20.45 -20.04 4.79
CA GLY A 116 -21.12 -21.31 4.48
C GLY A 116 -21.58 -21.52 3.02
N ALA A 117 -20.66 -21.79 2.10
CA ALA A 117 -20.94 -21.80 0.65
C ALA A 117 -20.47 -23.04 -0.14
N SER A 118 -20.41 -24.24 0.46
CA SER A 118 -19.89 -25.43 -0.24
C SER A 118 -20.73 -25.91 -1.46
N THR A 119 -22.02 -25.57 -1.52
CA THR A 119 -22.87 -25.88 -2.69
C THR A 119 -22.79 -24.82 -3.80
N LEU A 120 -22.44 -23.59 -3.43
CA LEU A 120 -22.32 -22.46 -4.36
C LEU A 120 -21.00 -22.54 -5.13
N ASP A 121 -19.96 -23.11 -4.52
CA ASP A 121 -18.64 -23.28 -5.14
C ASP A 121 -18.67 -24.17 -6.38
N LYS A 122 -19.51 -25.22 -6.43
CA LYS A 122 -19.60 -26.09 -7.62
C LYS A 122 -20.17 -25.36 -8.84
N ALA A 123 -21.30 -24.67 -8.67
CA ALA A 123 -21.92 -23.90 -9.74
C ALA A 123 -20.99 -22.77 -10.23
N ARG A 124 -20.28 -22.14 -9.29
CA ARG A 124 -19.29 -21.10 -9.60
C ARG A 124 -18.08 -21.65 -10.33
N THR A 125 -17.59 -22.82 -9.94
CA THR A 125 -16.46 -23.48 -10.62
C THR A 125 -16.81 -23.83 -12.06
N GLU A 126 -18.03 -24.31 -12.32
CA GLU A 126 -18.52 -24.56 -13.69
C GLU A 126 -18.64 -23.27 -14.51
N GLU A 127 -19.14 -22.19 -13.92
CA GLU A 127 -19.23 -20.89 -14.60
C GLU A 127 -17.84 -20.30 -14.88
N MET A 128 -16.87 -20.47 -13.98
CA MET A 128 -15.50 -20.00 -14.18
C MET A 128 -14.77 -20.80 -15.27
N LYS A 129 -15.01 -22.11 -15.35
CA LYS A 129 -14.58 -22.94 -16.49
C LYS A 129 -15.17 -22.45 -17.80
N ARG A 130 -16.46 -22.08 -17.83
CA ARG A 130 -17.11 -21.51 -19.03
C ARG A 130 -16.49 -20.18 -19.47
N ARG A 131 -15.99 -19.39 -18.52
CA ARG A 131 -15.29 -18.12 -18.79
C ARG A 131 -13.79 -18.30 -19.07
N GLY A 132 -13.31 -19.55 -19.17
CA GLY A 132 -11.90 -19.93 -19.34
C GLY A 132 -10.97 -19.37 -18.27
N ILE A 133 -11.51 -19.14 -17.07
CA ILE A 133 -10.71 -18.86 -15.89
C ILE A 133 -10.33 -20.20 -15.30
N THR A 134 -9.03 -20.55 -15.34
CA THR A 134 -8.57 -21.80 -14.73
C THR A 134 -8.53 -21.65 -13.21
N PRO A 135 -8.77 -22.72 -12.44
CA PRO A 135 -8.74 -22.66 -10.98
C PRO A 135 -7.37 -22.20 -10.46
N GLU A 136 -6.28 -22.51 -11.18
CA GLU A 136 -4.93 -22.10 -10.84
C GLU A 136 -4.75 -20.58 -10.91
N MET A 137 -5.38 -19.89 -11.89
CA MET A 137 -5.32 -18.42 -11.98
C MET A 137 -6.04 -17.75 -10.79
N LEU A 138 -7.12 -18.36 -10.32
CA LEU A 138 -7.86 -17.87 -9.15
C LEU A 138 -7.11 -18.12 -7.86
N GLU A 139 -6.48 -19.29 -7.73
CA GLU A 139 -5.63 -19.61 -6.59
C GLU A 139 -4.45 -18.63 -6.51
N GLN A 140 -3.79 -18.34 -7.63
CA GLN A 140 -2.73 -17.34 -7.69
C GLN A 140 -3.22 -15.94 -7.29
N ALA A 141 -4.38 -15.52 -7.81
CA ALA A 141 -4.95 -14.22 -7.46
C ALA A 141 -5.37 -14.15 -5.98
N ASN A 142 -5.92 -15.23 -5.42
CA ASN A 142 -6.25 -15.35 -4.00
C ASN A 142 -5.00 -15.28 -3.11
N GLU A 143 -3.93 -16.00 -3.47
CA GLU A 143 -2.70 -16.00 -2.69
C GLU A 143 -2.03 -14.63 -2.72
N ILE A 144 -1.95 -13.97 -3.88
CA ILE A 144 -1.45 -12.60 -3.97
C ILE A 144 -2.31 -11.65 -3.14
N GLY A 145 -3.64 -11.76 -3.19
CA GLY A 145 -4.54 -10.95 -2.39
C GLY A 145 -4.32 -11.13 -0.89
N ARG A 146 -4.12 -12.38 -0.42
CA ARG A 146 -3.83 -12.70 0.98
C ARG A 146 -2.48 -12.12 1.43
N VAL A 147 -1.44 -12.32 0.62
CA VAL A 147 -0.09 -11.82 0.91
C VAL A 147 -0.07 -10.29 0.90
N LEU A 148 -0.77 -9.65 -0.05
CA LEU A 148 -0.90 -8.20 -0.12
C LEU A 148 -1.64 -7.64 1.11
N SER A 149 -2.75 -8.26 1.51
CA SER A 149 -3.48 -7.87 2.72
C SER A 149 -2.58 -7.94 3.96
N GLN A 150 -1.88 -9.05 4.14
CA GLN A 150 -0.95 -9.22 5.25
C GLN A 150 0.19 -8.19 5.21
N ALA A 151 0.69 -7.85 4.02
CA ALA A 151 1.73 -6.85 3.85
C ALA A 151 1.24 -5.43 4.20
N VAL A 152 0.01 -5.07 3.82
CA VAL A 152 -0.63 -3.80 4.17
C VAL A 152 -0.88 -3.68 5.68
N ASP A 153 -1.36 -4.74 6.32
CA ASP A 153 -1.52 -4.77 7.78
C ASP A 153 -0.16 -4.62 8.49
N GLY A 154 0.87 -5.28 7.98
CA GLY A 154 2.24 -5.15 8.47
C GLY A 154 2.82 -3.73 8.26
N LEU A 155 2.53 -3.09 7.13
CA LEU A 155 2.91 -1.71 6.85
C LEU A 155 2.25 -0.77 7.86
N ARG A 156 0.94 -0.89 8.08
CA ARG A 156 0.20 -0.06 9.02
C ARG A 156 0.75 -0.18 10.44
N ALA A 157 1.03 -1.40 10.89
CA ALA A 157 1.64 -1.61 12.20
C ALA A 157 3.02 -0.93 12.34
N THR A 158 3.82 -0.93 11.27
CA THR A 158 5.11 -0.21 11.26
C THR A 158 4.92 1.31 11.24
N GLU A 159 3.95 1.83 10.50
CA GLU A 159 3.62 3.26 10.48
C GLU A 159 3.17 3.76 11.86
N ASP A 160 2.30 3.01 12.53
CA ASP A 160 1.87 3.31 13.90
C ASP A 160 3.08 3.32 14.87
N SER A 161 3.95 2.32 14.77
CA SER A 161 5.19 2.23 15.56
C SER A 161 6.09 3.46 15.34
N TYR A 162 6.34 3.81 14.07
CA TYR A 162 7.12 4.98 13.68
C TYR A 162 6.52 6.29 14.23
N GLU A 163 5.20 6.47 14.11
CA GLU A 163 4.53 7.66 14.63
C GLU A 163 4.69 7.79 16.15
N THR A 164 4.54 6.70 16.89
CA THR A 164 4.70 6.71 18.36
C THR A 164 6.13 7.09 18.77
N SER A 165 7.15 6.51 18.14
CA SER A 165 8.56 6.85 18.37
C SER A 165 8.86 8.30 18.02
N MET A 166 8.34 8.79 16.89
CA MET A 166 8.50 10.18 16.46
C MET A 166 7.83 11.17 17.42
N ARG A 167 6.64 10.83 17.93
CA ARG A 167 5.95 11.66 18.93
C ARG A 167 6.72 11.73 20.23
N LEU A 168 7.30 10.60 20.68
CA LEU A 168 8.17 10.55 21.84
C LEU A 168 9.44 11.40 21.64
N ALA A 169 10.09 11.29 20.48
CA ALA A 169 11.26 12.09 20.13
C ALA A 169 10.95 13.61 20.20
N LYS A 170 9.82 14.03 19.62
CA LYS A 170 9.37 15.44 19.68
C LYS A 170 9.11 15.90 21.12
N SER A 171 8.50 15.05 21.95
CA SER A 171 8.24 15.35 23.36
C SER A 171 9.54 15.53 24.15
N LEU A 172 10.49 14.58 23.99
CA LEU A 172 11.81 14.66 24.64
C LEU A 172 12.60 15.88 24.17
N ASN A 173 12.53 16.25 22.89
CA ASN A 173 13.21 17.44 22.39
C ASN A 173 12.66 18.72 23.05
N ARG A 174 11.33 18.85 23.16
CA ARG A 174 10.69 19.98 23.87
C ARG A 174 11.08 20.02 25.34
N GLN A 175 11.13 18.88 26.03
CA GLN A 175 11.57 18.82 27.43
C GLN A 175 13.03 19.26 27.57
N ASN A 176 13.91 18.81 26.66
CA ASN A 176 15.31 19.20 26.64
C ASN A 176 15.50 20.72 26.43
N GLU A 177 14.69 21.35 25.58
CA GLU A 177 14.67 22.81 25.40
C GLU A 177 14.16 23.54 26.64
N GLN A 178 13.02 23.11 27.20
CA GLN A 178 12.44 23.71 28.41
C GLN A 178 13.36 23.65 29.63
N ILE A 179 14.07 22.52 29.83
CA ILE A 179 15.04 22.41 30.93
C ILE A 179 16.24 23.33 30.70
N TYR A 180 16.68 23.50 29.45
CA TYR A 180 17.76 24.41 29.12
C TYR A 180 17.38 25.86 29.40
N ASP A 181 16.16 26.28 29.02
CA ASP A 181 15.66 27.62 29.31
C ASP A 181 15.55 27.87 30.81
N LYS A 182 15.01 26.91 31.58
CA LYS A 182 14.98 27.00 33.05
C LYS A 182 16.37 27.10 33.66
N ALA A 183 17.34 26.33 33.17
CA ALA A 183 18.71 26.38 33.65
C ALA A 183 19.33 27.76 33.39
N LYS A 184 19.05 28.36 32.24
CA LYS A 184 19.46 29.72 31.88
C LYS A 184 18.85 30.75 32.82
N ASP A 185 17.56 30.64 33.13
CA ASP A 185 16.88 31.54 34.07
C ASP A 185 17.45 31.41 35.49
N SER A 186 17.72 30.20 35.97
CA SER A 186 18.39 29.96 37.27
C SER A 186 19.77 30.61 37.32
N MET A 187 20.57 30.53 36.25
CA MET A 187 21.87 31.20 36.17
C MET A 187 21.74 32.73 36.24
N GLN A 188 20.75 33.31 35.56
CA GLN A 188 20.51 34.76 35.58
C GLN A 188 20.10 35.25 36.98
N ASN A 189 19.41 34.41 37.75
CA ASN A 189 19.00 34.70 39.12
C ASN A 189 20.12 34.44 40.16
N GLY A 190 21.30 33.96 39.73
CA GLY A 190 22.43 33.65 40.62
C GLY A 190 22.33 32.31 41.36
N ASP A 191 21.36 31.46 41.00
CA ASP A 191 21.22 30.11 41.55
C ASP A 191 22.02 29.09 40.72
N GLU A 192 23.34 29.09 40.94
CA GLU A 192 24.28 28.22 40.22
C GLU A 192 24.06 26.72 40.49
N ASP A 193 23.70 26.38 41.73
CA ASP A 193 23.45 24.99 42.14
C ASP A 193 22.20 24.43 41.47
N GLY A 194 21.11 25.23 41.41
CA GLY A 194 19.90 24.87 40.68
C GLY A 194 20.16 24.67 39.19
N ALA A 195 20.90 25.59 38.57
CA ALA A 195 21.27 25.49 37.16
C ALA A 195 22.08 24.21 36.87
N ARG A 196 23.06 23.87 37.73
CA ARG A 196 23.86 22.64 37.58
C ARG A 196 23.00 21.38 37.61
N ARG A 197 22.00 21.30 38.50
CA ARG A 197 21.08 20.16 38.58
C ARG A 197 20.24 20.01 37.31
N LEU A 198 19.70 21.11 36.80
CA LEU A 198 18.92 21.13 35.56
C LEU A 198 19.75 20.70 34.35
N LEU A 199 21.02 21.12 34.27
CA LEU A 199 21.91 20.70 33.19
C LEU A 199 22.23 19.20 33.23
N LEU A 200 22.41 18.61 34.41
CA LEU A 200 22.58 17.16 34.55
C LEU A 200 21.30 16.39 34.16
N GLU A 201 20.13 16.91 34.49
CA GLU A 201 18.86 16.33 34.06
C GLU A 201 18.71 16.40 32.53
N ARG A 202 19.07 17.53 31.93
CA ARG A 202 19.09 17.72 30.47
C ARG A 202 19.99 16.68 29.78
N GLU A 203 21.17 16.39 30.32
CA GLU A 203 22.06 15.36 29.76
C GLU A 203 21.37 13.99 29.72
N ARG A 204 20.67 13.60 30.78
CA ARG A 204 19.89 12.34 30.82
C ARG A 204 18.77 12.32 29.79
N ILE A 205 18.06 13.45 29.59
CA ILE A 205 17.02 13.55 28.54
C ILE A 205 17.65 13.46 27.16
N LYS A 206 18.79 14.12 26.95
CA LYS A 206 19.52 14.10 25.68
C LYS A 206 19.97 12.69 25.30
N GLU A 207 20.47 11.91 26.27
CA GLU A 207 20.81 10.49 26.06
C GLU A 207 19.59 9.67 25.63
N LYS A 208 18.45 9.84 26.32
CA LYS A 208 17.19 9.19 25.92
C LYS A 208 16.75 9.61 24.51
N LEU A 209 16.84 10.90 24.19
CA LEU A 209 16.50 11.42 22.87
C LEU A 209 17.37 10.79 21.78
N VAL A 210 18.67 10.66 21.98
CA VAL A 210 19.57 10.00 21.01
C VAL A 210 19.16 8.54 20.80
N THR A 211 18.80 7.82 21.87
CA THR A 211 18.33 6.43 21.75
C THR A 211 17.02 6.35 20.96
N VAL A 212 16.04 7.20 21.23
CA VAL A 212 14.77 7.23 20.49
C VAL A 212 14.97 7.67 19.04
N LEU A 213 15.89 8.60 18.75
CA LEU A 213 16.17 8.99 17.37
C LEU A 213 16.78 7.83 16.57
N LYS A 214 17.62 7.00 17.19
CA LYS A 214 18.11 5.77 16.56
C LYS A 214 16.96 4.83 16.20
N THR A 215 16.04 4.58 17.13
CA THR A 215 14.87 3.72 16.84
C THR A 215 13.99 4.30 15.73
N VAL A 216 13.77 5.62 15.71
CA VAL A 216 13.05 6.30 14.61
C VAL A 216 13.72 6.07 13.25
N THR A 217 15.06 6.16 13.18
CA THR A 217 15.77 5.92 11.91
C THR A 217 15.72 4.46 11.45
N GLU A 218 15.71 3.51 12.39
CA GLU A 218 15.56 2.09 12.09
C GLU A 218 14.13 1.77 11.61
N GLU A 219 13.12 2.32 12.27
CA GLU A 219 11.72 2.17 11.89
C GLU A 219 11.42 2.81 10.53
N GLN A 220 12.01 3.97 10.23
CA GLN A 220 11.89 4.60 8.93
C GLN A 220 12.41 3.68 7.81
N LYS A 221 13.59 3.06 8.00
CA LYS A 221 14.13 2.10 7.02
C LYS A 221 13.22 0.89 6.85
N ARG A 222 12.66 0.36 7.94
CA ARG A 222 11.70 -0.75 7.91
C ARG A 222 10.44 -0.38 7.12
N LEU A 223 9.95 0.84 7.32
CA LEU A 223 8.78 1.39 6.65
C LEU A 223 9.02 1.55 5.14
N GLU A 224 10.16 2.10 4.73
CA GLU A 224 10.55 2.21 3.32
C GLU A 224 10.63 0.83 2.64
N LEU A 225 11.23 -0.15 3.31
CA LEU A 225 11.31 -1.53 2.82
C LEU A 225 9.92 -2.18 2.69
N GLN A 226 9.04 -2.00 3.67
CA GLN A 226 7.68 -2.53 3.59
C GLN A 226 6.85 -1.86 2.50
N ARG A 227 6.99 -0.54 2.28
CA ARG A 227 6.34 0.15 1.16
C ARG A 227 6.78 -0.41 -0.18
N SER A 228 8.09 -0.60 -0.37
CA SER A 228 8.62 -1.22 -1.60
C SER A 228 8.11 -2.65 -1.79
N ASN A 229 7.99 -3.43 -0.72
CA ASN A 229 7.41 -4.78 -0.79
C ASN A 229 5.93 -4.77 -1.19
N VAL A 230 5.13 -3.85 -0.63
CA VAL A 230 3.72 -3.68 -0.99
C VAL A 230 3.57 -3.27 -2.45
N GLU A 231 4.35 -2.31 -2.93
CA GLU A 231 4.37 -1.87 -4.34
C GLU A 231 4.72 -3.01 -5.30
N ALA A 232 5.69 -3.86 -4.93
CA ALA A 232 6.05 -5.04 -5.73
C ALA A 232 4.91 -6.07 -5.79
N LEU A 233 4.15 -6.25 -4.70
CA LEU A 233 2.99 -7.13 -4.65
C LEU A 233 1.81 -6.56 -5.45
N GLU A 234 1.59 -5.24 -5.39
CA GLU A 234 0.59 -4.55 -6.21
C GLU A 234 0.89 -4.71 -7.71
N THR A 235 2.15 -4.56 -8.11
CA THR A 235 2.57 -4.78 -9.50
C THR A 235 2.26 -6.21 -9.97
N ARG A 236 2.59 -7.21 -9.14
CA ARG A 236 2.25 -8.62 -9.43
C ARG A 236 0.74 -8.86 -9.49
N ALA A 237 -0.03 -8.20 -8.64
CA ALA A 237 -1.49 -8.28 -8.67
C ALA A 237 -2.05 -7.74 -10.00
N LEU A 238 -1.52 -6.63 -10.51
CA LEU A 238 -1.89 -6.08 -11.82
C LEU A 238 -1.51 -6.99 -12.98
N GLU A 239 -0.36 -7.67 -12.91
CA GLU A 239 0.05 -8.66 -13.91
C GLU A 239 -0.95 -9.82 -13.96
N VAL A 240 -1.33 -10.37 -12.80
CA VAL A 240 -2.33 -11.44 -12.71
C VAL A 240 -3.71 -10.97 -13.16
N GLU A 241 -4.10 -9.74 -12.83
CA GLU A 241 -5.34 -9.14 -13.34
C GLU A 241 -5.30 -9.04 -14.88
N SER A 242 -4.18 -8.61 -15.46
CA SER A 242 -4.03 -8.52 -16.91
C SER A 242 -4.13 -9.89 -17.59
N LEU A 243 -3.61 -10.95 -16.95
CA LEU A 243 -3.73 -12.32 -17.43
C LEU A 243 -5.18 -12.80 -17.37
N LEU A 244 -5.88 -12.54 -16.26
CA LEU A 244 -7.30 -12.85 -16.10
C LEU A 244 -8.18 -12.11 -17.11
N ARG A 245 -7.93 -10.82 -17.35
CA ARG A 245 -8.68 -10.05 -18.36
C ARG A 245 -8.47 -10.62 -19.77
N ARG A 246 -7.24 -11.03 -20.11
CA ARG A 246 -6.93 -11.67 -21.39
C ARG A 246 -7.61 -13.04 -21.53
N SER A 247 -7.61 -13.88 -20.50
CA SER A 247 -8.25 -15.19 -20.56
C SER A 247 -9.78 -15.10 -20.66
N VAL A 248 -10.40 -14.18 -19.90
CA VAL A 248 -11.85 -13.93 -19.98
C VAL A 248 -12.23 -13.36 -21.36
N GLY A 249 -11.45 -12.42 -21.90
CA GLY A 249 -11.67 -11.88 -23.23
C GLY A 249 -11.55 -12.93 -24.34
N ALA A 250 -10.52 -13.77 -24.29
CA ALA A 250 -10.33 -14.85 -25.25
C ALA A 250 -11.47 -15.88 -25.21
N SER A 251 -11.95 -16.23 -24.02
CA SER A 251 -13.04 -17.20 -23.83
C SER A 251 -14.38 -16.66 -24.32
N ALA A 252 -14.65 -15.37 -24.12
CA ALA A 252 -15.85 -14.72 -24.66
C ALA A 252 -15.86 -14.76 -26.21
N MET A 253 -14.70 -14.61 -26.85
CA MET A 253 -14.59 -14.72 -28.32
C MET A 253 -14.80 -16.17 -28.80
N GLN A 254 -14.23 -17.18 -28.12
CA GLN A 254 -14.44 -18.59 -28.47
C GLN A 254 -15.92 -18.99 -28.37
N GLY A 255 -16.62 -18.58 -27.30
CA GLY A 255 -18.05 -18.85 -27.16
C GLY A 255 -18.91 -18.22 -28.27
N SER A 256 -18.50 -17.07 -28.82
CA SER A 256 -19.20 -16.43 -29.93
C SER A 256 -19.01 -17.13 -31.28
N VAL A 257 -17.86 -17.75 -31.52
CA VAL A 257 -17.59 -18.52 -32.75
C VAL A 257 -18.37 -19.84 -32.76
N ASP A 258 -18.51 -20.48 -31.59
CA ASP A 258 -19.29 -21.72 -31.45
C ASP A 258 -20.81 -21.47 -31.62
N LEU A 259 -21.31 -20.33 -31.12
CA LEU A 259 -22.68 -19.86 -31.39
C LEU A 259 -22.87 -19.37 -32.84
N GLY A 260 -21.82 -18.82 -33.47
CA GLY A 260 -21.86 -18.33 -34.85
C GLY A 260 -21.84 -19.43 -35.92
N MET A 261 -21.21 -20.58 -35.64
CA MET A 261 -21.23 -21.75 -36.51
C MET A 261 -22.48 -22.63 -36.31
N SER A 262 -23.17 -22.49 -35.18
CA SER A 262 -24.47 -23.16 -34.92
C SER A 262 -25.68 -22.30 -35.37
N LEU A 263 -25.44 -21.08 -35.84
CA LEU A 263 -26.42 -20.21 -36.49
C LEU A 263 -26.43 -20.33 -38.02
N GLU A 264 -25.75 -21.33 -38.61
CA GLU A 264 -26.43 -22.13 -39.64
C GLU A 264 -27.50 -22.99 -38.94
N ALA A 265 -28.45 -22.33 -38.28
CA ALA A 265 -29.76 -22.87 -38.09
C ALA A 265 -30.29 -23.08 -39.50
N GLU A 266 -30.12 -24.30 -40.02
CA GLU A 266 -30.75 -24.82 -41.23
C GLU A 266 -32.10 -24.12 -41.35
N ASP A 267 -32.26 -23.31 -42.40
CA ASP A 267 -33.47 -22.51 -42.62
C ASP A 267 -34.67 -23.41 -42.32
N PRO A 268 -35.60 -23.01 -41.44
CA PRO A 268 -36.75 -23.85 -41.10
C PRO A 268 -37.51 -24.35 -42.33
N LEU A 269 -37.38 -23.67 -43.49
CA LEU A 269 -37.82 -24.19 -44.78
C LEU A 269 -36.98 -25.37 -45.29
N LEU A 270 -35.65 -25.28 -45.31
CA LEU A 270 -34.77 -26.38 -45.73
C LEU A 270 -34.95 -27.62 -44.86
N ARG A 271 -35.16 -27.43 -43.55
CA ARG A 271 -35.45 -28.52 -42.62
C ARG A 271 -36.77 -29.23 -42.96
N LYS A 272 -37.81 -28.46 -43.31
CA LYS A 272 -39.09 -29.00 -43.80
C LYS A 272 -38.98 -29.70 -45.15
N PHE A 273 -38.18 -29.19 -46.07
CA PHE A 273 -37.95 -29.85 -47.37
C PHE A 273 -37.27 -31.21 -47.19
N ARG A 274 -36.26 -31.27 -46.33
CA ARG A 274 -35.57 -32.53 -45.99
C ARG A 274 -36.50 -33.54 -45.32
N ASP A 275 -37.37 -33.09 -44.41
CA ASP A 275 -38.36 -33.95 -43.74
C ASP A 275 -39.46 -34.46 -44.71
N LEU A 276 -39.68 -33.76 -45.83
CA LEU A 276 -40.59 -34.19 -46.89
C LEU A 276 -39.97 -35.17 -47.89
N GLY A 277 -38.68 -35.51 -47.75
CA GLY A 277 -38.01 -36.51 -48.59
C GLY A 277 -37.79 -36.07 -50.04
N MET A 278 -37.66 -34.77 -50.28
CA MET A 278 -37.12 -34.20 -51.52
C MET A 278 -35.71 -33.67 -51.28
#